data_AF-A0A2E7SW91-F1
#
_entry.id   AF-A0A2E7SW91-F1
#
_cell.length_a   1.000
_cell.length_b   1.000
_cell.length_c   1.000
_cell.angle_alpha   90.00
_cell.angle_beta   90.00
_cell.angle_gamma   90.00
#
_symmetry.space_group_name_H-M   'P 1'
#
loop_
_entity.id
_entity.type
_entity.pdbx_description
1 polymer ?
#
loop_
_entity_poly.entity_id
_entity_poly.type
_entity_poly.pdbx_seq_one_letter_code
_entity_poly.pdbx_strand_id
1 'polypeptide(L)'
;KLSARYDVDNLPAYLEKDAMALIIEHGFDHLLVDLPSIDRAYDEGRLECHRLFWGLPQGSHDLDGIEPSHRTITELSFVPNDIKDGNYLLQLQITNFIRDAAPSRPLLFSIVEK
;
A
#
# COMPACT_ATOMS: atom_id res chain seq x y z
N LYS A 1 0.30 15.13 1.59
CA LYS A 1 1.11 16.12 2.33
C LYS A 1 2.50 16.19 1.69
N LEU A 2 3.04 17.37 1.35
CA LEU A 2 4.35 17.43 0.67
C LEU A 2 5.54 17.09 1.59
N SER A 3 5.40 17.31 2.89
CA SER A 3 6.39 16.88 3.89
C SER A 3 5.74 16.58 5.23
N ALA A 4 6.16 15.50 5.87
CA ALA A 4 5.70 15.05 7.19
C ALA A 4 6.89 14.55 8.01
N ARG A 5 6.87 14.84 9.32
CA ARG A 5 7.76 14.22 10.29
C ARG A 5 6.91 13.31 11.18
N TYR A 6 7.29 12.05 11.28
CA TYR A 6 6.69 11.08 12.18
C TYR A 6 7.70 10.71 13.26
N ASP A 7 7.27 10.74 14.50
CA ASP A 7 8.06 10.40 15.69
C ASP A 7 7.13 9.96 16.83
N VAL A 8 7.68 9.81 18.04
CA VAL A 8 6.95 9.32 19.21
C VAL A 8 5.77 10.21 19.61
N ASP A 9 5.83 11.50 19.29
CA ASP A 9 4.77 12.48 19.61
C ASP A 9 3.79 12.68 18.44
N ASN A 10 4.14 12.20 17.24
CA ASN A 10 3.31 12.27 16.04
C ASN A 10 3.40 10.96 15.25
N LEU A 11 2.71 9.94 15.73
CA LEU A 11 2.63 8.64 15.06
C LEU A 11 1.76 8.73 13.80
N PRO A 12 2.14 8.05 12.70
CA PRO A 12 1.29 7.97 11.52
C PRO A 12 0.04 7.15 11.81
N ALA A 13 -1.04 7.45 11.08
CA ALA A 13 -2.16 6.52 10.97
C ALA A 13 -1.70 5.23 10.27
N TYR A 14 -2.45 4.15 10.49
CA TYR A 14 -2.23 2.82 9.93
C TYR A 14 -3.60 2.15 9.71
N LEU A 15 -3.64 1.01 9.03
CA LEU A 15 -4.87 0.26 8.79
C LEU A 15 -5.09 -0.80 9.88
N GLU A 16 -6.32 -0.94 10.35
CA GLU A 16 -6.72 -2.08 11.17
C GLU A 16 -6.96 -3.32 10.30
N LYS A 17 -6.81 -4.51 10.88
CA LYS A 17 -6.98 -5.79 10.16
C LYS A 17 -8.32 -5.92 9.45
N ASP A 18 -9.39 -5.49 10.09
CA ASP A 18 -10.74 -5.59 9.54
C ASP A 18 -10.91 -4.69 8.30
N ALA A 19 -10.27 -3.52 8.28
CA ALA A 19 -10.24 -2.68 7.08
C ALA A 19 -9.48 -3.35 5.93
N MET A 20 -8.34 -3.99 6.25
CA MET A 20 -7.58 -4.74 5.24
C MET A 20 -8.37 -5.95 4.71
N ALA A 21 -9.10 -6.67 5.57
CA ALA A 21 -9.96 -7.76 5.15
C ALA A 21 -11.04 -7.30 4.15
N LEU A 22 -11.66 -6.13 4.40
CA LEU A 22 -12.62 -5.53 3.47
C LEU A 22 -11.95 -5.17 2.13
N ILE A 23 -10.77 -4.57 2.14
CA ILE A 23 -10.03 -4.23 0.90
C ILE A 23 -9.79 -5.49 0.06
N ILE A 24 -9.38 -6.59 0.69
CA ILE A 24 -9.14 -7.88 0.02
C ILE A 24 -10.45 -8.47 -0.52
N GLU A 25 -11.52 -8.43 0.28
CA GLU A 25 -12.85 -8.94 -0.10
C GLU A 25 -13.41 -8.23 -1.34
N HIS A 26 -13.17 -6.92 -1.46
CA HIS A 26 -13.58 -6.11 -2.61
C HIS A 26 -12.70 -6.33 -3.86
N GLY A 27 -11.64 -7.15 -3.75
CA GLY A 27 -10.81 -7.55 -4.90
C GLY A 27 -9.84 -6.49 -5.38
N PHE A 28 -9.39 -5.58 -4.50
CA PHE A 28 -8.36 -4.60 -4.86
C PHE A 28 -6.98 -5.23 -4.94
N ASP A 29 -6.30 -5.05 -6.07
CA ASP A 29 -4.95 -5.59 -6.29
C ASP A 29 -3.83 -4.59 -5.92
N HIS A 30 -4.08 -3.29 -6.11
CA HIS A 30 -3.08 -2.25 -5.91
C HIS A 30 -3.60 -1.22 -4.90
N LEU A 31 -2.96 -1.19 -3.73
CA LEU A 31 -3.29 -0.26 -2.64
C LEU A 31 -2.25 0.88 -2.62
N LEU A 32 -2.71 2.12 -2.73
CA LEU A 32 -1.86 3.32 -2.68
C LEU A 32 -2.27 4.17 -1.47
N VAL A 33 -1.32 4.56 -0.62
CA VAL A 33 -1.58 5.34 0.61
C VAL A 33 -0.58 6.50 0.77
N ASP A 34 -1.03 7.65 1.28
CA ASP A 34 -0.17 8.79 1.69
C ASP A 34 0.33 8.61 3.14
N LEU A 35 0.65 7.37 3.51
CA LEU A 35 1.15 6.97 4.82
C LEU A 35 2.55 6.35 4.67
N PRO A 36 3.43 6.48 5.68
CA PRO A 36 4.73 5.82 5.66
C PRO A 36 4.60 4.30 5.76
N SER A 37 3.52 3.81 6.37
CA SER A 37 3.16 2.41 6.29
C SER A 37 1.68 2.15 6.47
N ILE A 38 1.20 1.00 5.99
CA ILE A 38 -0.14 0.48 6.29
C ILE A 38 -0.20 -0.23 7.65
N ASP A 39 0.94 -0.58 8.23
CA ASP A 39 1.05 -1.22 9.55
C ASP A 39 1.47 -0.22 10.65
N ARG A 40 1.29 -0.60 11.92
CA ARG A 40 1.70 0.22 13.06
C ARG A 40 3.21 0.45 13.05
N ALA A 41 3.64 1.69 13.36
CA ALA A 41 5.06 2.05 13.38
C ALA A 41 5.91 1.21 14.38
N TYR A 42 5.29 0.78 15.48
CA TYR A 42 5.92 -0.08 16.49
C TYR A 42 5.10 -1.37 16.63
N ASP A 43 5.19 -2.23 15.63
CA ASP A 43 4.47 -3.51 15.55
C ASP A 43 5.35 -4.73 15.86
N GLU A 44 6.60 -4.52 16.30
CA GLU A 44 7.58 -5.58 16.55
C GLU A 44 7.88 -6.44 15.30
N GLY A 45 7.66 -5.89 14.10
CA GLY A 45 7.91 -6.57 12.83
C GLY A 45 6.82 -7.56 12.43
N ARG A 46 5.62 -7.48 13.00
CA ARG A 46 4.49 -8.37 12.69
C ARG A 46 3.96 -8.18 11.26
N LEU A 47 3.99 -6.95 10.73
CA LEU A 47 3.54 -6.58 9.38
C LEU A 47 2.18 -7.18 9.04
N GLU A 48 1.22 -7.03 9.95
CA GLU A 48 -0.04 -7.79 9.93
C GLU A 48 -0.88 -7.50 8.69
N CYS A 49 -1.01 -6.24 8.31
CA CYS A 49 -1.76 -5.81 7.14
C CYS A 49 -1.04 -6.15 5.84
N HIS A 50 0.28 -5.97 5.77
CA HIS A 50 1.08 -6.41 4.61
C HIS A 50 0.91 -7.91 4.35
N ARG A 51 1.10 -8.72 5.39
CA ARG A 51 1.03 -10.18 5.28
C ARG A 51 -0.38 -10.65 4.92
N LEU A 52 -1.40 -10.03 5.52
CA LEU A 52 -2.79 -10.31 5.16
C LEU A 52 -3.08 -9.97 3.69
N PHE A 53 -2.62 -8.80 3.21
CA PHE A 53 -2.83 -8.35 1.84
C PHE A 53 -2.15 -9.25 0.81
N TRP A 54 -0.92 -9.68 1.09
CA TRP A 54 -0.15 -10.58 0.22
C TRP A 54 -0.47 -12.07 0.43
N GLY A 55 -1.30 -12.43 1.40
CA GLY A 55 -1.63 -13.84 1.69
C GLY A 55 -0.46 -14.63 2.30
N LEU A 56 0.43 -13.96 3.03
CA LEU A 56 1.59 -14.57 3.67
C LEU A 56 1.26 -15.04 5.10
N PRO A 57 1.68 -16.24 5.52
CA PRO A 57 1.51 -16.71 6.89
C PRO A 57 2.20 -15.78 7.89
N GLN A 58 1.65 -15.60 9.09
CA GLN A 58 2.29 -14.83 10.16
C GLN A 58 3.59 -15.49 10.64
N GLY A 59 4.62 -14.68 10.90
CA GLY A 59 5.92 -15.15 11.40
C GLY A 59 6.84 -15.84 10.39
N SER A 60 6.42 -16.02 9.13
CA SER A 60 7.29 -16.56 8.08
C SER A 60 8.29 -15.51 7.57
N HIS A 61 9.46 -15.96 7.10
CA HIS A 61 10.46 -15.11 6.44
C HIS A 61 10.71 -15.52 4.99
N ASP A 62 9.96 -16.50 4.49
CA ASP A 62 9.97 -16.94 3.11
C ASP A 62 8.51 -17.10 2.62
N LEU A 63 8.34 -17.65 1.43
CA LEU A 63 7.02 -17.88 0.86
C LEU A 63 6.43 -19.24 1.29
N ASP A 64 7.18 -20.12 1.95
CA ASP A 64 6.74 -21.47 2.33
C ASP A 64 6.06 -22.27 1.18
N GLY A 65 6.51 -22.06 -0.07
CA GLY A 65 5.94 -22.69 -1.27
C GLY A 65 4.65 -22.02 -1.80
N ILE A 66 4.26 -20.88 -1.25
CA ILE A 66 3.17 -20.04 -1.75
C ILE A 66 3.67 -19.22 -2.96
N GLU A 67 2.83 -19.11 -3.99
CA GLU A 67 3.13 -18.26 -5.13
C GLU A 67 3.19 -16.77 -4.70
N PRO A 68 4.18 -15.99 -5.18
CA PRO A 68 4.24 -14.57 -4.89
C PRO A 68 2.94 -13.86 -5.30
N SER A 69 2.39 -13.05 -4.40
CA SER A 69 1.23 -12.22 -4.71
C SER A 69 1.55 -11.21 -5.81
N HIS A 70 0.63 -11.02 -6.77
CA HIS A 70 0.72 -9.94 -7.76
C HIS A 70 0.31 -8.58 -7.18
N ARG A 71 -0.25 -8.57 -5.97
CA ARG A 71 -0.78 -7.37 -5.33
C ARG A 71 0.35 -6.44 -4.89
N THR A 72 0.15 -5.13 -5.02
CA THR A 72 1.16 -4.14 -4.66
C THR A 72 0.65 -3.15 -3.63
N ILE A 73 1.55 -2.72 -2.76
CA ILE A 73 1.32 -1.61 -1.83
C ILE A 73 2.28 -0.49 -2.23
N THR A 74 1.76 0.71 -2.42
CA THR A 74 2.56 1.93 -2.62
C THR A 74 2.33 2.86 -1.45
N GLU A 75 3.36 3.01 -0.62
CA GLU A 75 3.39 3.93 0.51
C GLU A 75 3.90 5.31 0.06
N LEU A 76 3.66 6.34 0.89
CA LEU A 76 4.09 7.72 0.63
C LEU A 76 3.57 8.29 -0.72
N SER A 77 2.40 7.83 -1.17
CA SER A 77 1.76 8.27 -2.40
C SER A 77 0.87 9.49 -2.18
N PHE A 78 1.45 10.68 -2.29
CA PHE A 78 0.69 11.93 -2.18
C PHE A 78 -0.13 12.25 -3.45
N VAL A 79 -1.43 12.50 -3.26
CA VAL A 79 -2.33 13.09 -4.27
C VAL A 79 -2.71 14.51 -3.85
N PRO A 80 -2.58 15.54 -4.72
CA PRO A 80 -2.99 16.91 -4.42
C PRO A 80 -4.47 17.04 -4.06
N ASN A 81 -4.79 17.86 -3.05
CA ASN A 81 -6.15 18.00 -2.49
C ASN A 81 -7.16 18.65 -3.46
N ASP A 82 -6.70 19.30 -4.51
CA ASP A 82 -7.54 19.90 -5.56
C ASP A 82 -8.03 18.86 -6.59
N ILE A 83 -7.42 17.67 -6.60
CA ILE A 83 -7.93 16.52 -7.34
C ILE A 83 -9.16 15.98 -6.62
N LYS A 84 -10.26 15.82 -7.36
CA LYS A 84 -11.53 15.34 -6.82
C LYS A 84 -11.53 13.83 -6.68
N ASP A 85 -12.20 13.33 -5.64
CA ASP A 85 -12.51 11.91 -5.49
C ASP A 85 -13.30 11.39 -6.69
N GLY A 86 -13.03 10.15 -7.08
CA GLY A 86 -13.71 9.50 -8.20
C GLY A 86 -12.85 8.43 -8.87
N ASN A 87 -13.31 7.99 -10.04
CA ASN A 87 -12.63 6.96 -10.81
C ASN A 87 -11.59 7.59 -11.74
N TYR A 88 -10.39 7.03 -11.71
CA TYR A 88 -9.27 7.40 -12.57
C TYR A 88 -8.67 6.14 -13.18
N LEU A 89 -8.03 6.28 -14.34
CA LEU A 89 -7.17 5.24 -14.86
C LEU A 89 -5.79 5.37 -14.18
N LEU A 90 -5.36 4.31 -13.50
CA LEU A 90 -4.04 4.22 -12.90
C LEU A 90 -3.08 3.50 -13.85
N GLN A 91 -1.94 4.14 -14.14
CA GLN A 91 -0.75 3.47 -14.65
C GLN A 91 0.28 3.39 -13.53
N LEU A 92 0.57 2.17 -13.06
CA LEU A 92 1.57 1.93 -12.03
C LEU A 92 2.87 1.43 -12.68
N GLN A 93 3.91 2.25 -12.64
CA GLN A 93 5.24 1.87 -13.13
C GLN A 93 6.11 1.46 -11.95
N ILE A 94 6.74 0.29 -12.05
CA ILE A 94 7.63 -0.25 -11.01
C ILE A 94 8.99 -0.52 -11.66
N THR A 95 10.06 -0.14 -10.95
CA THR A 95 11.41 -0.35 -11.47
C THR A 95 11.75 -1.84 -11.48
N ASN A 96 12.31 -2.34 -12.59
CA ASN A 96 12.63 -3.76 -12.78
C ASN A 96 13.97 -4.14 -12.12
N PHE A 97 14.00 -4.28 -10.80
CA PHE A 97 15.13 -4.87 -10.07
C PHE A 97 14.64 -5.80 -8.95
N ILE A 98 15.51 -6.74 -8.56
CA ILE A 98 15.20 -7.74 -7.52
C ILE A 98 15.50 -7.15 -6.15
N ARG A 99 14.45 -6.66 -5.50
CA ARG A 99 14.44 -6.16 -4.12
C ARG A 99 13.09 -6.45 -3.48
N ASP A 100 13.07 -6.34 -2.16
CA ASP A 100 11.89 -6.36 -1.30
C ASP A 100 10.92 -5.20 -1.58
N ALA A 101 11.46 -4.05 -1.97
CA ALA A 101 10.68 -2.89 -2.41
C ALA A 101 11.39 -2.15 -3.55
N ALA A 102 10.61 -1.47 -4.39
CA ALA A 102 11.11 -0.62 -5.46
C ALA A 102 10.35 0.71 -5.47
N PRO A 103 11.01 1.83 -5.81
CA PRO A 103 10.30 3.06 -6.12
C PRO A 103 9.32 2.82 -7.27
N SER A 104 8.09 3.30 -7.08
CA SER A 104 7.04 3.28 -8.09
C SER A 104 6.70 4.68 -8.56
N ARG A 105 6.21 4.80 -9.80
CA ARG A 105 5.67 6.03 -10.38
C ARG A 105 4.19 5.83 -10.73
N PRO A 106 3.26 6.08 -9.78
CA PRO A 106 1.84 6.07 -10.08
C PRO A 106 1.48 7.30 -10.92
N LEU A 107 0.76 7.08 -12.01
CA LEU A 107 0.23 8.13 -12.88
C LEU A 107 -1.29 7.97 -12.94
N LEU A 108 -2.02 9.03 -12.61
CA LEU A 108 -3.48 9.06 -12.67
C LEU A 108 -3.93 9.84 -13.90
N PHE A 109 -4.84 9.25 -14.67
CA PHE A 109 -5.47 9.88 -15.82
C PHE A 109 -6.97 10.00 -15.58
N SER A 110 -7.53 11.18 -15.81
CA SER A 110 -8.97 11.40 -15.75
C SER A 110 -9.67 10.57 -16.82
N ILE A 111 -10.76 9.90 -16.44
CA ILE A 111 -11.61 9.20 -17.40
C ILE A 111 -12.51 10.24 -18.07
N VAL A 112 -12.46 10.32 -19.40
CA VAL A 112 -13.36 11.16 -20.19
C VAL A 112 -14.46 10.26 -20.71
N GLU A 113 -15.68 10.46 -20.22
CA GLU A 113 -16.87 9.82 -20.80
C GLU A 113 -17.11 10.39 -22.20
N LYS A 114 -17.48 9.50 -23.14
CA LYS A 114 -17.84 9.88 -24.52
C LYS A 114 -19.28 10.34 -24.61
#